data_AF-C1F9M3-F1
#
_entry.id   AF-C1F9M3-F1
#
_cell.length_a   1.000
_cell.length_b   1.000
_cell.length_c   1.000
_cell.angle_alpha   90.00
_cell.angle_beta   90.00
_cell.angle_gamma   90.00
#
_symmetry.space_group_name_H-M   'P 1'
#
loop_
_entity.id
_entity.type
_entity.pdbx_description
1 polymer ?
#
loop_
_entity_poly.entity_id
_entity_poly.type
_entity_poly.pdbx_seq_one_letter_code
_entity_poly.pdbx_strand_id
1 'polypeptide(L)'
;MDLRATHADCKAAVSDLALAEARAPLAEALNALNAERSPWLTSKCDAWLIDGEDEALDPYELDAADLAATGSPLHGCASYLDLLARGAETFCDFKKQEALLCALAQALREVPLPHARIDLVLRGARMHQQEGFGMTAYVTGCGLDAAAALQAWQGALAAMTHALLNC
;
A
#
# COMPACT_ATOMS: atom_id res chain seq x y z
N MET A 1 16.69 8.05 1.30
CA MET A 1 16.54 8.61 -0.07
C MET A 1 15.26 9.40 -0.11
N ASP A 2 15.23 10.59 -0.70
CA ASP A 2 13.98 11.34 -0.87
C ASP A 2 13.28 10.87 -2.16
N LEU A 3 12.21 10.08 -2.00
CA LEU A 3 11.48 9.52 -3.14
C LEU A 3 10.62 10.55 -3.89
N ARG A 4 10.60 11.79 -3.42
CA ARG A 4 9.80 12.88 -3.99
C ARG A 4 10.47 13.58 -5.18
N ALA A 5 11.71 13.22 -5.52
CA ALA A 5 12.46 13.84 -6.61
C ALA A 5 11.97 13.37 -7.99
N THR A 6 12.05 14.23 -9.02
CA THR A 6 11.63 13.97 -10.41
C THR A 6 12.31 12.77 -11.07
N HIS A 7 13.38 12.24 -10.46
CA HIS A 7 14.15 11.07 -10.89
C HIS A 7 14.58 10.21 -9.70
N ALA A 8 13.70 10.02 -8.70
CA ALA A 8 14.00 9.11 -7.60
C ALA A 8 14.26 7.69 -8.14
N ASP A 9 15.43 7.14 -7.82
CA ASP A 9 15.77 5.76 -8.17
C ASP A 9 14.98 4.81 -7.27
N CYS A 10 13.74 4.51 -7.68
CA CYS A 10 12.84 3.64 -6.93
C CYS A 10 13.36 2.21 -6.83
N LYS A 11 14.25 1.77 -7.74
CA LYS A 11 14.91 0.46 -7.64
C LYS A 11 15.95 0.47 -6.54
N ALA A 12 16.76 1.52 -6.44
CA ALA A 12 17.67 1.69 -5.32
C ALA A 12 16.93 1.91 -3.99
N ALA A 13 15.73 2.51 -4.01
CA ALA A 13 14.92 2.69 -2.81
C ALA A 13 14.48 1.38 -2.16
N VAL A 14 14.27 0.33 -2.97
CA VAL A 14 13.82 -0.99 -2.49
C VAL A 14 14.94 -2.03 -2.45
N SER A 15 16.17 -1.69 -2.85
CA SER A 15 17.28 -2.66 -2.93
C SER A 15 17.61 -3.29 -1.58
N ASP A 16 17.38 -2.54 -0.51
CA ASP A 16 17.74 -2.91 0.85
C ASP A 16 16.58 -3.53 1.63
N LEU A 17 15.39 -3.70 1.00
CA LEU A 17 14.27 -4.39 1.63
C LEU A 17 14.65 -5.84 1.93
N ALA A 18 14.35 -6.31 3.14
CA ALA A 18 14.66 -7.66 3.57
C ALA A 18 13.92 -8.72 2.72
N LEU A 19 12.65 -8.45 2.38
CA LEU A 19 11.83 -9.32 1.55
C LEU A 19 12.15 -9.11 0.06
N ALA A 20 12.99 -9.98 -0.51
CA ALA A 20 13.49 -9.84 -1.86
C ALA A 20 12.38 -9.91 -2.93
N GLU A 21 11.39 -10.76 -2.70
CA GLU A 21 10.25 -11.01 -3.58
C GLU A 21 9.31 -9.80 -3.68
N ALA A 22 9.29 -8.94 -2.65
CA ALA A 22 8.50 -7.71 -2.65
C ALA A 22 9.15 -6.56 -3.44
N ARG A 23 10.48 -6.64 -3.71
CA ARG A 23 11.24 -5.56 -4.33
C ARG A 23 10.73 -5.19 -5.72
N ALA A 24 10.46 -6.17 -6.58
CA ALA A 24 10.02 -5.88 -7.95
C ALA A 24 8.60 -5.28 -7.99
N PRO A 25 7.57 -5.87 -7.34
CA PRO A 25 6.23 -5.28 -7.27
C PRO A 25 6.23 -3.87 -6.64
N LEU A 26 6.98 -3.67 -5.55
CA LEU A 26 7.09 -2.34 -4.94
C LEU A 26 7.80 -1.34 -5.86
N ALA A 27 8.91 -1.72 -6.50
CA ALA A 27 9.58 -0.83 -7.45
C ALA A 27 8.63 -0.41 -8.58
N GLU A 28 7.81 -1.32 -9.10
CA GLU A 28 6.81 -1.00 -10.13
C GLU A 28 5.76 0.00 -9.62
N ALA A 29 5.17 -0.27 -8.45
CA ALA A 29 4.20 0.63 -7.82
C ALA A 29 4.80 2.02 -7.55
N LEU A 30 5.99 2.08 -6.94
CA LEU A 30 6.70 3.34 -6.67
C LEU A 30 7.04 4.09 -7.96
N ASN A 31 7.48 3.42 -9.02
CA ASN A 31 7.75 4.07 -10.30
C ASN A 31 6.49 4.70 -10.89
N ALA A 32 5.36 3.99 -10.86
CA ALA A 32 4.10 4.49 -11.37
C ALA A 32 3.59 5.68 -10.54
N LEU A 33 3.65 5.57 -9.20
CA LEU A 33 3.20 6.61 -8.27
C LEU A 33 4.08 7.86 -8.26
N ASN A 34 5.38 7.75 -8.55
CA ASN A 34 6.28 8.90 -8.65
C ASN A 34 6.43 9.47 -10.06
N ALA A 35 5.81 8.85 -11.07
CA ALA A 35 5.86 9.33 -12.46
C ALA A 35 5.41 10.79 -12.54
N GLU A 36 5.95 11.56 -13.50
CA GLU A 36 5.73 13.01 -13.62
C GLU A 36 4.24 13.39 -13.68
N ARG A 37 3.41 12.54 -14.31
CA ARG A 37 1.97 12.75 -14.45
C ARG A 37 1.15 12.21 -13.27
N SER A 38 1.76 11.49 -12.34
CA SER A 38 1.07 10.98 -11.17
C SER A 38 0.72 12.14 -10.23
N PRO A 39 -0.51 12.18 -9.68
CA PRO A 39 -0.88 13.16 -8.66
C PRO A 39 -0.21 12.89 -7.31
N TRP A 40 0.55 11.80 -7.19
CA TRP A 40 1.19 11.36 -5.97
C TRP A 40 2.71 11.53 -5.99
N LEU A 41 3.25 11.53 -4.78
CA LEU A 41 4.65 11.34 -4.45
C LEU A 41 4.71 10.32 -3.33
N THR A 42 5.75 9.49 -3.33
CA THR A 42 6.02 8.56 -2.22
C THR A 42 7.16 9.10 -1.36
N SER A 43 7.27 8.65 -0.12
CA SER A 43 8.37 9.05 0.76
C SER A 43 9.05 7.91 1.51
N LYS A 44 8.31 6.83 1.83
CA LYS A 44 8.82 5.62 2.47
C LYS A 44 7.98 4.42 2.06
N CYS A 45 8.60 3.25 2.13
CA CYS A 45 7.91 1.98 2.03
C CYS A 45 8.70 0.89 2.76
N ASP A 46 8.01 -0.19 3.12
CA ASP A 46 8.61 -1.43 3.59
C ASP A 46 7.70 -2.62 3.25
N ALA A 47 8.22 -3.84 3.27
CA ALA A 47 7.44 -5.06 3.16
C ALA A 47 8.06 -6.21 3.98
N TRP A 48 7.20 -7.00 4.62
CA TRP A 48 7.59 -8.11 5.47
C TRP A 48 6.57 -9.25 5.39
N LEU A 49 7.02 -10.45 5.74
CA LEU A 49 6.16 -11.61 5.93
C LEU A 49 5.63 -11.63 7.36
N ILE A 50 4.43 -12.16 7.52
CA ILE A 50 3.79 -12.46 8.81
C ILE A 50 3.73 -13.97 8.92
N ASP A 51 4.40 -14.53 9.91
CA ASP A 51 4.35 -15.96 10.16
C ASP A 51 3.07 -16.28 10.94
N GLY A 52 2.23 -17.13 10.37
CA GLY A 52 0.95 -17.51 10.94
C GLY A 52 1.05 -18.31 12.24
N GLU A 53 2.23 -18.86 12.55
CA GLU A 53 2.47 -19.52 13.83
C GLU A 53 2.83 -18.53 14.96
N ASP A 54 3.46 -17.40 14.63
CA ASP A 54 3.93 -16.40 15.60
C ASP A 54 2.94 -15.25 15.80
N GLU A 55 2.21 -14.86 14.76
CA GLU A 55 1.24 -13.76 14.77
C GLU A 55 -0.05 -14.16 14.06
N ALA A 56 -1.14 -14.25 14.82
CA ALA A 56 -2.43 -14.67 14.29
C ALA A 56 -3.09 -13.52 13.50
N LEU A 57 -3.28 -13.74 12.20
CA LEU A 57 -4.11 -12.89 11.35
C LEU A 57 -5.60 -13.15 11.61
N ASP A 58 -6.40 -12.08 11.68
CA ASP A 58 -7.86 -12.21 11.69
C ASP A 58 -8.37 -12.48 10.25
N PRO A 59 -8.87 -13.69 9.95
CA PRO A 59 -9.35 -14.02 8.61
C PRO A 59 -10.53 -13.16 8.17
N TYR A 60 -11.33 -12.60 9.08
CA TYR A 60 -12.47 -11.77 8.74
C TYR A 60 -12.08 -10.36 8.34
N GLU A 61 -10.95 -9.85 8.84
CA GLU A 61 -10.40 -8.56 8.41
C GLU A 61 -9.79 -8.63 6.99
N LEU A 62 -9.46 -9.84 6.52
CA LEU A 62 -8.78 -10.10 5.24
C LEU A 62 -9.68 -10.77 4.20
N ASP A 63 -10.98 -10.90 4.45
CA ASP A 63 -11.92 -11.63 3.58
C ASP A 63 -11.43 -13.06 3.25
N ALA A 64 -11.00 -13.80 4.28
CA ALA A 64 -10.37 -15.12 4.19
C ALA A 64 -11.09 -16.19 5.02
N ALA A 65 -12.41 -16.07 5.15
CA ALA A 65 -13.23 -17.03 5.89
C ALA A 65 -13.20 -18.45 5.27
N ASP A 66 -13.02 -18.55 3.96
CA ASP A 66 -12.85 -19.81 3.22
C ASP A 66 -11.53 -20.52 3.60
N LEU A 67 -10.44 -19.76 3.75
CA LEU A 67 -9.15 -20.30 4.19
C LEU A 67 -9.19 -20.69 5.66
N ALA A 68 -9.83 -19.89 6.51
CA ALA A 68 -9.98 -20.20 7.94
C ALA A 68 -10.73 -21.52 8.18
N ALA A 69 -11.68 -21.88 7.32
CA ALA A 69 -12.43 -23.13 7.42
C ALA A 69 -11.55 -24.39 7.27
N THR A 70 -10.33 -24.26 6.74
CA THR A 70 -9.36 -25.36 6.65
C THR A 70 -8.73 -25.72 8.00
N GLY A 71 -8.83 -24.85 9.00
CA GLY A 71 -8.22 -25.01 10.32
C GLY A 71 -6.70 -24.84 10.35
N SER A 72 -6.08 -24.43 9.22
CA SER A 72 -4.66 -24.15 9.14
C SER A 72 -4.36 -22.67 9.47
N PRO A 73 -3.20 -22.36 10.08
CA PRO A 73 -2.81 -20.98 10.30
C PRO A 73 -2.65 -20.22 8.98
N LEU A 74 -2.94 -18.91 8.99
CA LEU A 74 -2.76 -18.05 7.83
C LEU A 74 -1.39 -17.39 7.88
N HIS A 75 -0.65 -17.48 6.79
CA HIS A 75 0.54 -16.68 6.56
C HIS A 75 0.16 -15.34 5.92
N GLY A 76 0.96 -14.30 6.16
CA GLY A 76 0.73 -12.97 5.62
C GLY A 76 1.93 -12.40 4.87
N CYS A 77 1.64 -11.47 3.97
CA CYS A 77 2.60 -10.54 3.42
C CYS A 77 2.01 -9.14 3.58
N ALA A 78 2.74 -8.25 4.25
CA ALA A 78 2.30 -6.89 4.49
C ALA A 78 3.31 -5.88 3.97
N SER A 79 2.82 -4.71 3.61
CA SER A 79 3.64 -3.55 3.26
C SER A 79 2.96 -2.26 3.69
N TYR A 80 3.74 -1.20 3.82
CA TYR A 80 3.19 0.15 3.84
C TYR A 80 3.85 1.05 2.79
N LEU A 81 3.09 2.05 2.31
CA LEU A 81 3.58 3.12 1.45
C LEU A 81 3.13 4.47 2.03
N ASP A 82 4.08 5.38 2.27
CA ASP A 82 3.77 6.77 2.66
C ASP A 82 3.65 7.64 1.40
N LEU A 83 2.46 8.22 1.22
CA LEU A 83 2.05 8.99 0.03
C LEU A 83 1.75 10.45 0.38
N LEU A 84 2.06 11.34 -0.55
CA LEU A 84 1.76 12.76 -0.48
C LEU A 84 1.11 13.19 -1.80
N ALA A 85 0.06 14.00 -1.73
CA ALA A 85 -0.49 14.64 -2.93
C ALA A 85 0.51 15.68 -3.46
N ARG A 86 0.77 15.65 -4.77
CA ARG A 86 1.65 16.59 -5.47
C ARG A 86 1.04 17.99 -5.55
N GLY A 87 -0.29 18.07 -5.70
CA GLY A 87 -1.02 19.34 -5.75
C GLY A 87 -1.07 20.03 -4.39
N ALA A 88 -0.51 21.24 -4.29
CA ALA A 88 -0.44 22.00 -3.04
C ALA A 88 -1.82 22.25 -2.41
N GLU A 89 -2.85 22.48 -3.23
CA GLU A 89 -4.21 22.66 -2.73
C GLU A 89 -4.77 21.43 -2.02
N THR A 90 -4.55 20.23 -2.58
CA THR A 90 -4.99 18.98 -1.96
C THR A 90 -4.11 18.63 -0.77
N PHE A 91 -2.79 18.88 -0.84
CA PHE A 91 -1.86 18.60 0.24
C PHE A 91 -2.20 19.36 1.54
N CYS A 92 -2.61 20.63 1.46
CA CYS A 92 -2.91 21.46 2.62
C CYS A 92 -4.34 21.35 3.16
N ASP A 93 -5.25 20.70 2.44
CA ASP A 93 -6.67 20.71 2.76
C ASP A 93 -7.12 19.33 3.26
N PHE A 94 -7.39 19.26 4.57
CA PHE A 94 -7.88 18.04 5.21
C PHE A 94 -9.16 17.52 4.55
N LYS A 95 -10.09 18.41 4.19
CA LYS A 95 -11.40 18.00 3.66
C LYS A 95 -11.28 17.46 2.24
N LYS A 96 -10.38 18.02 1.43
CA LYS A 96 -10.06 17.45 0.11
C LYS A 96 -9.41 16.06 0.23
N GLN A 97 -8.50 15.88 1.19
CA GLN A 97 -7.85 14.58 1.44
C GLN A 97 -8.84 13.53 1.96
N GLU A 98 -9.68 13.91 2.93
CA GLU A 98 -10.74 13.04 3.47
C GLU A 98 -11.69 12.58 2.35
N ALA A 99 -12.16 13.51 1.51
CA ALA A 99 -13.02 13.18 0.38
C ALA A 99 -12.35 12.23 -0.62
N LEU A 100 -11.06 12.47 -0.92
CA LEU A 100 -10.26 11.63 -1.81
C LEU A 100 -10.09 10.20 -1.24
N LEU A 101 -9.77 10.06 0.05
CA LEU A 101 -9.65 8.75 0.70
C LEU A 101 -10.98 8.00 0.74
N CYS A 102 -12.09 8.70 0.97
CA CYS A 102 -13.43 8.11 0.88
C CYS A 102 -13.72 7.58 -0.54
N ALA A 103 -13.38 8.35 -1.58
CA ALA A 103 -13.56 7.93 -2.98
C ALA A 103 -12.66 6.73 -3.32
N LEU A 104 -11.40 6.73 -2.89
CA LEU A 104 -10.47 5.61 -3.06
C LEU A 104 -10.97 4.35 -2.37
N ALA A 105 -11.41 4.45 -1.11
CA ALA A 105 -11.94 3.32 -0.35
C ALA A 105 -13.20 2.73 -1.01
N GLN A 106 -14.07 3.57 -1.58
CA GLN A 106 -15.22 3.12 -2.36
C GLN A 106 -14.78 2.41 -3.64
N ALA A 107 -13.87 3.00 -4.42
CA ALA A 107 -13.37 2.41 -5.65
C ALA A 107 -12.68 1.05 -5.41
N LEU A 108 -11.88 0.94 -4.35
CA LEU A 108 -11.19 -0.31 -4.00
C LEU A 108 -12.15 -1.39 -3.52
N ARG A 109 -13.26 -1.03 -2.88
CA ARG A 109 -14.29 -1.98 -2.44
C ARG A 109 -15.01 -2.68 -3.61
N GLU A 110 -15.03 -2.05 -4.77
CA GLU A 110 -15.61 -2.63 -6.00
C GLU A 110 -14.64 -3.60 -6.71
N VAL A 111 -13.39 -3.69 -6.27
CA VAL A 111 -12.40 -4.62 -6.84
C VAL A 111 -12.43 -5.93 -6.05
N PRO A 112 -12.80 -7.08 -6.66
CA PRO A 112 -12.83 -8.36 -5.97
C PRO A 112 -11.40 -8.84 -5.68
N LEU A 113 -10.95 -8.62 -4.44
CA LEU A 113 -9.63 -8.98 -3.93
C LEU A 113 -9.80 -9.80 -2.65
N PRO A 114 -10.17 -11.08 -2.74
CA PRO A 114 -10.23 -11.93 -1.56
C PRO A 114 -8.84 -12.06 -0.94
N HIS A 115 -8.80 -12.41 0.33
CA HIS A 115 -7.56 -12.72 1.06
C HIS A 115 -6.62 -11.52 1.20
N ALA A 116 -7.15 -10.30 1.15
CA ALA A 116 -6.37 -9.09 1.28
C ALA A 116 -7.14 -7.94 1.93
N ARG A 117 -6.39 -6.99 2.47
CA ARG A 117 -6.90 -5.76 3.06
C ARG A 117 -6.02 -4.58 2.65
N ILE A 118 -6.66 -3.45 2.39
CA ILE A 118 -6.00 -2.16 2.17
C ILE A 118 -6.57 -1.16 3.17
N ASP A 119 -5.71 -0.60 4.03
CA ASP A 119 -6.05 0.48 4.94
C ASP A 119 -5.41 1.79 4.49
N LEU A 120 -6.20 2.86 4.40
CA LEU A 120 -5.72 4.19 4.05
C LEU A 120 -5.80 5.09 5.30
N VAL A 121 -4.64 5.46 5.85
CA VAL A 121 -4.55 6.26 7.08
C VAL A 121 -4.13 7.69 6.77
N LEU A 122 -5.06 8.64 6.90
CA LEU A 122 -4.78 10.07 6.79
C LEU A 122 -3.99 10.56 8.01
N ARG A 123 -2.92 11.31 7.79
CA ARG A 123 -2.05 11.83 8.85
C ARG A 123 -1.46 13.18 8.51
N GLY A 124 -1.09 13.95 9.53
CA GLY A 124 -0.32 15.17 9.35
C GLY A 124 1.03 14.87 8.67
N ALA A 125 1.42 15.73 7.73
CA ALA A 125 2.63 15.59 6.95
C ALA A 125 3.30 16.94 6.71
N ARG A 126 4.56 16.91 6.28
CA ARG A 126 5.32 18.12 5.92
C ARG A 126 6.12 17.90 4.65
N MET A 127 5.97 18.83 3.71
CA MET A 127 6.73 18.87 2.46
C MET A 127 7.46 20.22 2.39
N HIS A 128 8.79 20.17 2.43
CA HIS A 128 9.64 21.35 2.61
C HIS A 128 9.23 22.18 3.85
N GLN A 129 8.75 23.42 3.64
CA GLN A 129 8.29 24.33 4.71
C GLN A 129 6.76 24.35 4.85
N GLN A 130 6.05 23.50 4.09
CA GLN A 130 4.60 23.47 4.06
C GLN A 130 4.08 22.30 4.91
N GLU A 131 3.25 22.62 5.89
CA GLU A 131 2.48 21.63 6.64
C GLU A 131 1.21 21.28 5.88
N GLY A 132 0.78 20.03 6.00
CA GLY A 132 -0.40 19.51 5.33
C GLY A 132 -0.69 18.09 5.76
N PHE A 133 -1.17 17.29 4.83
CA PHE A 133 -1.61 15.93 5.09
C PHE A 133 -1.05 14.96 4.05
N GLY A 134 -0.76 13.75 4.49
CA GLY A 134 -0.39 12.62 3.66
C GLY A 134 -1.17 11.40 4.09
N MET A 135 -1.03 10.31 3.34
CA MET A 135 -1.62 9.03 3.72
C MET A 135 -0.54 7.97 3.87
N THR A 136 -0.68 7.09 4.85
CA THR A 136 0.01 5.81 4.85
C THR A 136 -0.98 4.77 4.34
N ALA A 137 -0.65 4.10 3.25
CA ALA A 137 -1.43 2.97 2.75
C ALA A 137 -0.80 1.67 3.26
N TYR A 138 -1.53 0.90 4.05
CA TYR A 138 -1.14 -0.46 4.44
C TYR A 138 -1.81 -1.44 3.49
N VAL A 139 -1.04 -2.39 2.98
CA VAL A 139 -1.52 -3.45 2.09
C VAL A 139 -1.11 -4.77 2.71
N THR A 140 -2.08 -5.63 2.97
CA THR A 140 -1.85 -6.97 3.53
C THR A 140 -2.54 -8.00 2.65
N GLY A 141 -1.85 -9.09 2.33
CA GLY A 141 -2.43 -10.29 1.73
C GLY A 141 -2.16 -11.50 2.61
N CYS A 142 -3.02 -12.51 2.57
CA CYS A 142 -2.87 -13.74 3.32
C CYS A 142 -3.07 -15.00 2.48
N GLY A 143 -2.61 -16.13 2.98
CA GLY A 143 -2.74 -17.44 2.33
C GLY A 143 -2.38 -18.59 3.27
N LEU A 144 -2.55 -19.82 2.79
CA LEU A 144 -2.16 -21.04 3.53
C LEU A 144 -0.64 -21.28 3.52
N ASP A 145 0.10 -20.50 2.73
CA ASP A 145 1.55 -20.47 2.71
C ASP A 145 2.04 -19.07 2.32
N ALA A 146 3.35 -18.82 2.46
CA ALA A 146 3.96 -17.54 2.15
C ALA A 146 3.82 -17.14 0.67
N ALA A 147 3.76 -18.10 -0.26
CA ALA A 147 3.64 -17.82 -1.68
C ALA A 147 2.23 -17.32 -2.04
N ALA A 148 1.20 -17.96 -1.49
CA ALA A 148 -0.19 -17.54 -1.63
C ALA A 148 -0.41 -16.16 -0.98
N ALA A 149 0.15 -15.92 0.21
CA ALA A 149 0.08 -14.62 0.88
C ALA A 149 0.73 -13.50 0.06
N LEU A 150 1.92 -13.78 -0.50
CA LEU A 150 2.60 -12.85 -1.39
C LEU A 150 1.78 -12.57 -2.66
N GLN A 151 1.15 -13.58 -3.25
CA GLN A 151 0.31 -13.41 -4.43
C GLN A 151 -0.91 -12.53 -4.15
N ALA A 152 -1.61 -12.77 -3.04
CA ALA A 152 -2.74 -11.94 -2.62
C ALA A 152 -2.30 -10.48 -2.37
N TRP A 153 -1.17 -10.30 -1.69
CA TRP A 153 -0.57 -8.98 -1.44
C TRP A 153 -0.20 -8.25 -2.75
N GLN A 154 0.39 -8.93 -3.73
CA GLN A 154 0.71 -8.35 -5.04
C GLN A 154 -0.54 -7.86 -5.77
N GLY A 155 -1.62 -8.65 -5.73
CA GLY A 155 -2.90 -8.27 -6.31
C GLY A 155 -3.48 -7.01 -5.66
N ALA A 156 -3.45 -6.94 -4.33
CA ALA A 156 -3.91 -5.78 -3.58
C ALA A 156 -3.04 -4.53 -3.82
N LEU A 157 -1.72 -4.66 -3.86
CA LEU A 157 -0.79 -3.57 -4.17
C LEU A 157 -1.05 -3.00 -5.57
N ALA A 158 -1.26 -3.87 -6.56
CA ALA A 158 -1.56 -3.47 -7.93
C ALA A 158 -2.90 -2.74 -8.02
N ALA A 159 -3.95 -3.25 -7.36
CA ALA A 159 -5.26 -2.61 -7.33
C ALA A 159 -5.24 -1.23 -6.64
N MET A 160 -4.54 -1.13 -5.49
CA MET A 160 -4.31 0.14 -4.80
C MET A 160 -3.60 1.14 -5.71
N THR A 161 -2.52 0.72 -6.36
CA THR A 161 -1.75 1.57 -7.28
C THR A 161 -2.62 2.04 -8.44
N HIS A 162 -3.42 1.14 -9.02
CA HIS A 162 -4.34 1.49 -10.09
C HIS A 162 -5.39 2.50 -9.63
N ALA A 163 -6.03 2.30 -8.47
CA ALA A 163 -7.02 3.23 -7.94
C ALA A 163 -6.41 4.62 -7.70
N LEU A 164 -5.21 4.70 -7.11
CA LEU A 164 -4.50 5.95 -6.87
C LEU A 164 -4.20 6.74 -8.16
N LEU A 165 -3.93 6.05 -9.27
CA LEU A 165 -3.62 6.69 -10.55
C LEU A 165 -4.84 7.14 -11.36
N ASN A 166 -6.04 6.68 -10.99
CA ASN A 166 -7.29 6.95 -11.73
C ASN A 166 -8.33 7.71 -10.91
N CYS A 167 -7.97 8.20 -9.73
CA CYS A 167 -8.83 9.00 -8.84
C CYS A 167 -8.59 10.51 -9.04
#